data_AF-A0A9P5QPE1-F1
#
_entry.id   AF-A0A9P5QPE1-F1
#
_cell.length_a   1.000
_cell.length_b   1.000
_cell.length_c   1.000
_cell.angle_alpha   90.00
_cell.angle_beta   90.00
_cell.angle_gamma   90.00
#
_symmetry.space_group_name_H-M   'P 1'
#
loop_
_entity.id
_entity.type
_entity.pdbx_description
1 polymer ?
#
loop_
_entity_poly.entity_id
_entity_poly.type
_entity_poly.pdbx_seq_one_letter_code
_entity_poly.pdbx_strand_id
1 'polypeptide(L)'
;MREQQYQQFRLTDIIEEVCVKTSLTPASNSNSSNYVSLEDIRDVFPEAMRFKLNGHPIPFLTEPDGTRILPLRIAFYRDKILDVITGAPQPSNQISQDLLLSLSSPVQSFNSSHIARNPEQADMIKCDHALNQSTLEKHMIEVMSMQRQITDLLLEAKDKDDKMLSLQMEAKDKDDKMLSLQLEAKDKDDKMFALQMEAKNKDDKMLSLQLEAKEKDEAIANLQNQAPDRLAILQRHAQAILIQNFELH
;
A
#
# COMPACT_ATOMS: atom_id res chain seq x y z
N MET A 1 33.95 -16.20 5.23
CA MET A 1 33.05 -16.55 4.10
C MET A 1 31.67 -16.03 4.46
N ARG A 2 31.06 -15.18 3.63
CA ARG A 2 29.66 -14.80 3.84
C ARG A 2 28.81 -15.95 3.30
N GLU A 3 27.94 -16.53 4.14
CA GLU A 3 26.98 -17.53 3.70
C GLU A 3 26.10 -16.92 2.60
N GLN A 4 25.99 -17.62 1.48
CA GLN A 4 25.14 -17.22 0.38
C GLN A 4 23.69 -17.43 0.81
N GLN A 5 22.91 -16.36 0.81
CA GLN A 5 21.52 -16.39 1.22
C GLN A 5 20.63 -16.66 0.01
N TYR A 6 19.54 -17.40 0.23
CA TYR A 6 18.57 -17.75 -0.80
C TYR A 6 17.16 -17.40 -0.35
N GLN A 7 16.32 -17.03 -1.30
CA GLN A 7 14.90 -16.78 -1.14
C GLN A 7 14.13 -17.90 -1.83
N GLN A 8 13.19 -18.52 -1.12
CA GLN A 8 12.34 -19.56 -1.68
C GLN A 8 11.14 -18.95 -2.40
N PHE A 9 10.86 -19.45 -3.59
CA PHE A 9 9.71 -19.10 -4.42
C PHE A 9 8.90 -20.35 -4.76
N ARG A 10 7.57 -20.23 -4.73
CA ARG A 10 6.64 -21.31 -5.06
C ARG A 10 5.80 -20.94 -6.26
N LEU A 11 5.71 -21.82 -7.25
CA LEU A 11 4.71 -21.77 -8.31
C LEU A 11 3.99 -23.11 -8.31
N THR A 12 2.67 -23.09 -8.05
CA THR A 12 1.86 -24.30 -7.81
C THR A 12 2.47 -25.20 -6.73
N ASP A 13 3.10 -26.31 -7.11
CA ASP A 13 3.72 -27.30 -6.21
C ASP A 13 5.25 -27.31 -6.28
N ILE A 14 5.85 -26.44 -7.11
CA ILE A 14 7.31 -26.36 -7.31
C ILE A 14 7.87 -25.25 -6.42
N ILE A 15 8.88 -25.59 -5.60
CA ILE A 15 9.63 -24.63 -4.77
C ILE A 15 11.07 -24.59 -5.26
N GLU A 16 11.56 -23.38 -5.54
CA GLU A 16 12.94 -23.15 -5.99
C GLU A 16 13.59 -22.01 -5.19
N GLU A 17 14.92 -22.04 -5.14
CA GLU A 17 15.73 -21.11 -4.37
C GLU A 17 16.47 -20.13 -5.29
N VAL A 18 16.30 -18.82 -5.06
CA VAL A 18 16.96 -17.77 -5.85
C VAL A 18 17.94 -17.00 -4.96
N CYS A 19 19.15 -16.76 -5.46
CA CYS A 19 20.21 -16.10 -4.71
C CYS A 19 19.81 -14.67 -4.31
N VAL A 20 20.03 -14.33 -3.04
CA VAL A 20 19.82 -12.99 -2.50
C VAL A 20 21.06 -12.14 -2.76
N LYS A 21 20.85 -10.93 -3.28
CA LYS A 21 21.89 -9.93 -3.54
C LYS A 21 21.81 -8.84 -2.48
N THR A 22 22.97 -8.30 -2.10
CA THR A 22 23.07 -7.19 -1.15
C THR A 22 23.43 -5.92 -1.91
N SER A 23 22.58 -4.89 -1.82
CA SER A 23 22.94 -3.57 -2.32
C SER A 23 23.88 -2.90 -1.32
N LEU A 24 25.07 -2.53 -1.78
CA LEU A 24 25.95 -1.62 -1.06
C LEU A 24 25.77 -0.25 -1.71
N THR A 25 24.95 0.61 -1.11
CA THR A 25 24.90 2.01 -1.51
C THR A 25 26.12 2.71 -0.91
N PRO A 26 27.08 3.23 -1.70
CA PRO A 26 28.32 3.80 -1.16
C PRO A 26 28.13 5.10 -0.36
N ALA A 27 26.93 5.69 -0.40
CA ALA A 27 26.67 7.07 0.02
C ALA A 27 25.86 7.21 1.32
N SER A 28 25.37 6.13 1.94
CA SER A 28 24.68 6.23 3.23
C SER A 28 25.10 5.13 4.21
N ASN A 29 25.48 5.54 5.42
CA ASN A 29 25.79 4.68 6.56
C ASN A 29 24.55 3.94 7.11
N SER A 30 23.60 3.59 6.26
CA SER A 30 22.30 3.03 6.67
C SER A 30 21.93 1.85 5.79
N ASN A 31 22.15 0.66 6.35
CA ASN A 31 21.51 -0.62 6.04
C ASN A 31 21.55 -1.07 4.57
N SER A 32 22.54 -1.91 4.27
CA SER A 32 22.51 -2.74 3.07
C SER A 32 21.18 -3.50 3.00
N SER A 33 20.36 -3.22 1.99
CA SER A 33 19.11 -3.93 1.78
C SER A 33 19.37 -5.18 0.94
N ASN A 34 18.93 -6.32 1.44
CA ASN A 34 18.95 -7.59 0.74
C ASN A 34 17.73 -7.67 -0.19
N TYR A 35 17.97 -8.05 -1.44
CA TYR A 35 16.94 -8.09 -2.47
C TYR A 35 17.14 -9.28 -3.42
N VAL A 36 16.11 -9.58 -4.19
CA VAL A 36 16.16 -10.56 -5.30
C VAL A 36 15.72 -9.83 -6.57
N SER A 37 16.46 -10.01 -7.68
CA SER A 37 16.09 -9.40 -8.96
C SER A 37 14.99 -10.21 -9.65
N LEU A 38 14.12 -9.54 -10.39
CA LEU A 38 13.12 -10.21 -11.22
C LEU A 38 13.77 -11.06 -12.32
N GLU A 39 14.95 -10.68 -12.79
CA GLU A 39 15.71 -11.43 -13.80
C GLU A 39 16.17 -12.78 -13.25
N ASP A 40 16.79 -12.81 -12.06
CA ASP A 40 17.25 -14.06 -11.44
C ASP A 40 16.06 -14.98 -11.13
N ILE A 41 14.90 -14.40 -10.78
CA ILE A 41 13.67 -15.18 -10.56
C ILE A 41 13.14 -15.73 -11.89
N ARG A 42 13.27 -14.99 -12.99
CA ARG A 42 12.83 -15.42 -14.32
C ARG A 42 13.73 -16.49 -14.94
N ASP A 43 14.99 -16.56 -14.53
CA ASP A 43 15.86 -17.67 -14.91
C ASP A 43 15.31 -19.02 -14.42
N VAL A 44 14.58 -19.02 -13.31
CA VAL A 44 13.94 -20.20 -12.71
C VAL A 44 12.46 -20.32 -13.11
N PHE A 45 11.74 -19.19 -13.13
CA PHE A 45 10.33 -19.08 -13.47
C PHE A 45 10.14 -18.05 -14.59
N PRO A 46 10.30 -18.42 -15.88
CA PRO A 46 10.32 -17.48 -17.01
C PRO A 46 9.09 -16.55 -17.09
N GLU A 47 7.93 -17.08 -16.71
CA GLU A 47 6.65 -16.37 -16.73
C GLU A 47 6.39 -15.53 -15.47
N ALA A 48 7.35 -15.42 -14.54
CA ALA A 48 7.18 -14.66 -13.31
C ALA A 48 6.91 -13.18 -13.59
N MET A 49 5.80 -12.67 -13.05
CA MET A 49 5.40 -11.27 -13.21
C MET A 49 5.16 -10.55 -11.89
N ARG A 50 4.53 -11.22 -10.93
CA ARG A 50 4.21 -10.66 -9.61
C ARG A 50 4.43 -11.71 -8.53
N PHE A 51 4.48 -11.27 -7.28
CA PHE A 51 4.74 -12.15 -6.14
C PHE A 51 3.71 -11.91 -5.05
N LYS A 52 3.40 -12.95 -4.28
CA LYS A 52 2.55 -12.87 -3.09
C LYS A 52 3.27 -13.47 -1.89
N LEU A 53 2.99 -12.93 -0.71
CA LEU A 53 3.32 -13.54 0.57
C LEU A 53 2.02 -13.74 1.34
N ASN A 54 1.69 -14.98 1.68
CA ASN A 54 0.45 -15.34 2.36
C ASN A 54 -0.81 -14.76 1.67
N GLY A 55 -0.84 -14.79 0.32
CA GLY A 55 -1.94 -14.24 -0.47
C GLY A 55 -1.88 -12.73 -0.76
N HIS A 56 -1.03 -11.97 -0.06
CA HIS A 56 -0.89 -10.52 -0.25
C HIS A 56 0.17 -10.15 -1.29
N PRO A 57 -0.12 -9.23 -2.23
CA PRO A 57 0.83 -8.87 -3.28
C PRO A 57 2.06 -8.16 -2.71
N ILE A 58 3.25 -8.57 -3.16
CA ILE A 58 4.51 -7.90 -2.84
C ILE A 58 4.80 -6.86 -3.92
N PRO A 59 4.99 -5.57 -3.56
CA PRO A 59 5.40 -4.54 -4.51
C PRO A 59 6.88 -4.69 -4.89
N PHE A 60 7.23 -4.25 -6.09
CA PHE A 60 8.63 -4.01 -6.44
C PHE A 60 9.18 -2.84 -5.63
N LEU A 61 10.48 -2.86 -5.36
CA LEU A 61 11.15 -1.78 -4.65
C LEU A 61 11.10 -0.48 -5.45
N THR A 62 10.81 0.63 -4.76
CA THR A 62 10.71 1.98 -5.31
C THR A 62 11.67 2.93 -4.61
N GLU A 63 12.11 3.96 -5.31
CA GLU A 63 12.83 5.10 -4.74
C GLU A 63 11.89 5.99 -3.92
N PRO A 64 12.42 6.93 -3.12
CA PRO A 64 11.60 7.84 -2.31
C PRO A 64 10.61 8.71 -3.10
N ASP A 65 10.85 8.91 -4.40
CA ASP A 65 9.97 9.62 -5.32
C ASP A 65 8.81 8.77 -5.87
N GLY A 66 8.77 7.47 -5.53
CA GLY A 66 7.78 6.50 -6.00
C GLY A 66 8.16 5.80 -7.32
N THR A 67 9.30 6.13 -7.92
CA THR A 67 9.79 5.50 -9.15
C THR A 67 10.30 4.09 -8.86
N ARG A 68 9.96 3.12 -9.71
CA ARG A 68 10.44 1.74 -9.55
C ARG A 68 11.94 1.67 -9.78
N ILE A 69 12.64 1.00 -8.86
CA ILE A 69 14.07 0.79 -8.99
C ILE A 69 14.33 -0.23 -10.10
N LEU A 70 15.18 0.12 -11.06
CA LEU A 70 15.63 -0.76 -12.13
C LEU A 70 17.05 -1.31 -11.87
N PRO A 71 17.36 -2.56 -12.26
CA PRO A 71 16.42 -3.60 -12.69
C PRO A 71 15.39 -3.95 -11.60
N LEU A 72 14.19 -4.37 -12.01
CA LEU A 72 13.09 -4.65 -11.08
C LEU A 72 13.53 -5.69 -10.04
N ARG A 73 13.23 -5.40 -8.78
CA ARG A 73 13.65 -6.22 -7.64
C ARG A 73 12.64 -6.15 -6.51
N ILE A 74 12.61 -7.18 -5.68
CA ILE A 74 11.78 -7.28 -4.47
C ILE A 74 12.66 -7.40 -3.22
N ALA A 75 12.11 -7.03 -2.07
CA ALA A 75 12.79 -7.22 -0.79
C ALA A 75 13.01 -8.71 -0.48
N PHE A 76 14.06 -9.01 0.28
CA PHE A 76 14.26 -10.34 0.85
C PHE A 76 13.35 -10.61 2.05
N TYR A 77 12.67 -11.74 2.07
CA TYR A 77 11.78 -12.19 3.14
C TYR A 77 12.33 -13.47 3.78
N ARG A 78 13.13 -13.28 4.83
CA ARG A 78 13.80 -14.37 5.54
C ARG A 78 12.80 -15.43 6.03
N ASP A 79 13.11 -16.68 5.78
CA ASP A 79 12.34 -17.87 6.21
C ASP A 79 10.87 -17.85 5.72
N LYS A 80 10.62 -17.20 4.58
CA LYS A 80 9.31 -17.18 3.91
C LYS A 80 9.42 -17.75 2.51
N ILE A 81 8.32 -18.33 2.04
CA ILE A 81 8.16 -18.79 0.66
C ILE A 81 7.23 -17.80 -0.04
N LEU A 82 7.66 -17.31 -1.21
CA LEU A 82 6.91 -16.33 -1.98
C LEU A 82 6.18 -17.00 -3.15
N ASP A 83 4.88 -16.78 -3.27
CA ASP A 83 4.10 -17.31 -4.39
C ASP A 83 4.35 -16.51 -5.66
N VAL A 84 4.75 -17.18 -6.73
CA VAL A 84 4.94 -16.60 -8.06
C VAL A 84 3.59 -16.52 -8.78
N ILE A 85 3.30 -15.36 -9.35
CA ILE A 85 2.15 -15.13 -10.21
C ILE A 85 2.65 -14.94 -11.63
N THR A 86 2.16 -15.81 -12.52
CA THR A 86 2.37 -15.73 -13.95
C THR A 86 1.24 -14.96 -14.64
N GLY A 87 1.49 -14.46 -15.85
CA GLY A 87 0.49 -13.71 -16.63
C GLY A 87 -0.70 -14.58 -17.07
N ALA A 88 -1.90 -14.19 -16.61
CA ALA A 88 -3.27 -14.61 -16.94
C ALA A 88 -3.69 -16.10 -16.72
N PRO A 89 -4.65 -16.36 -15.81
CA PRO A 89 -5.75 -17.29 -16.10
C PRO A 89 -6.70 -16.60 -17.10
N GLN A 90 -6.91 -17.19 -18.27
CA GLN A 90 -8.01 -16.78 -19.14
C GLN A 90 -9.36 -16.89 -18.40
N PRO A 91 -10.30 -15.94 -18.59
CA PRO A 91 -11.69 -16.19 -18.24
C PRO A 91 -12.23 -17.24 -19.23
N SER A 92 -12.47 -18.45 -18.74
CA SER A 92 -13.23 -19.48 -19.44
C SER A 92 -14.69 -19.01 -19.61
N ASN A 93 -14.92 -18.16 -20.60
CA ASN A 93 -16.25 -17.89 -21.15
C ASN A 93 -16.50 -18.88 -22.28
N GLN A 94 -16.82 -20.11 -21.92
CA GLN A 94 -17.42 -21.09 -22.82
C GLN A 94 -18.60 -21.76 -22.11
N ILE A 95 -19.72 -21.04 -22.05
CA ILE A 95 -21.03 -21.66 -21.86
C ILE A 95 -21.95 -21.14 -22.98
N SER A 96 -21.98 -21.96 -24.03
CA SER A 96 -23.13 -22.31 -24.87
C SER A 96 -23.99 -21.18 -25.45
N GLN A 97 -23.62 -20.73 -26.65
CA GLN A 97 -24.58 -20.16 -27.62
C GLN A 97 -25.26 -21.23 -28.49
N ASP A 98 -25.09 -22.52 -28.19
CA ASP A 98 -25.63 -23.63 -29.01
C ASP A 98 -27.09 -24.02 -28.73
N LEU A 99 -27.83 -23.30 -27.86
CA LEU A 99 -29.21 -23.67 -27.51
C LEU A 99 -30.32 -22.76 -28.08
N LEU A 100 -30.00 -21.76 -28.92
CA LEU A 100 -31.01 -20.83 -29.45
C LEU A 100 -31.32 -20.95 -30.96
N LEU A 101 -31.05 -22.11 -31.58
CA LEU A 101 -31.37 -22.34 -33.01
C LEU A 101 -32.21 -23.59 -33.32
N SER A 102 -32.91 -24.19 -32.34
CA SER A 102 -33.73 -25.39 -32.58
C SER A 102 -35.19 -25.25 -32.13
N LEU A 103 -35.86 -24.14 -32.46
CA LEU A 103 -37.33 -24.03 -32.36
C LEU A 103 -37.91 -23.27 -33.56
N SER A 104 -37.59 -23.75 -34.77
CA SER A 104 -38.37 -23.40 -35.96
C SER A 104 -38.35 -24.58 -36.95
N SER A 105 -39.28 -25.50 -36.77
CA SER A 105 -39.71 -26.37 -37.85
C SER A 105 -41.24 -26.51 -37.79
N PRO A 106 -41.96 -26.18 -38.88
CA PRO A 106 -43.38 -26.40 -38.97
C PRO A 106 -43.64 -27.89 -39.10
N VAL A 107 -44.58 -28.39 -38.30
CA VAL A 107 -45.13 -29.74 -38.39
C VAL A 107 -45.66 -29.97 -39.82
N GLN A 108 -45.04 -30.89 -40.55
CA GLN A 108 -45.55 -31.47 -41.79
C GLN A 108 -46.05 -32.89 -41.55
N SER A 109 -47.20 -33.20 -42.18
CA SER A 109 -47.77 -34.52 -42.43
C SER A 109 -48.48 -35.19 -41.23
N PHE A 110 -49.68 -35.76 -41.33
CA PHE A 110 -50.17 -36.65 -42.38
C PHE A 110 -51.68 -36.49 -42.66
N ASN A 111 -52.03 -36.52 -43.95
CA ASN A 111 -53.33 -36.98 -44.41
C ASN A 111 -53.42 -38.49 -44.17
N SER A 112 -54.50 -38.98 -43.55
CA SER A 112 -54.96 -40.35 -43.76
C SER A 112 -56.47 -40.48 -43.53
N SER A 113 -57.17 -40.58 -44.66
CA SER A 113 -58.30 -41.46 -44.99
C SER A 113 -59.16 -42.07 -43.87
N HIS A 114 -60.47 -41.89 -44.06
CA HIS A 114 -61.59 -42.76 -43.68
C HIS A 114 -61.23 -44.16 -43.16
N ILE A 115 -61.48 -44.41 -41.87
CA ILE A 115 -61.88 -45.71 -41.34
C ILE A 115 -63.03 -45.49 -40.36
N ALA A 116 -64.08 -46.31 -40.52
CA ALA A 116 -65.31 -46.31 -39.74
C ALA A 116 -65.04 -46.33 -38.22
N ARG A 117 -65.67 -45.41 -37.48
CA ARG A 117 -65.59 -45.35 -36.01
C ARG A 117 -66.56 -46.34 -35.38
N ASN A 118 -65.97 -47.34 -34.73
CA ASN A 118 -66.60 -48.13 -33.68
C ASN A 118 -66.79 -47.25 -32.42
N PRO A 119 -67.93 -47.29 -31.73
CA PRO A 119 -68.23 -46.35 -30.63
C PRO A 119 -67.46 -46.59 -29.31
N GLU A 120 -66.61 -47.61 -29.20
CA GLU A 120 -65.84 -47.91 -27.97
C GLU A 120 -64.49 -47.17 -27.85
N GLN A 121 -64.01 -46.49 -28.90
CA GLN A 121 -62.71 -45.79 -28.87
C GLN A 121 -62.78 -44.29 -28.50
N ALA A 122 -63.99 -43.72 -28.40
CA ALA A 122 -64.18 -42.29 -28.12
C ALA A 122 -63.96 -41.91 -26.65
N ASP A 123 -64.09 -42.86 -25.71
CA ASP A 123 -63.89 -42.61 -24.28
C ASP A 123 -62.42 -42.60 -23.88
N MET A 124 -61.55 -43.34 -24.58
CA MET A 124 -60.12 -43.41 -24.26
C MET A 124 -59.36 -42.13 -24.68
N ILE A 125 -59.76 -41.50 -25.80
CA ILE A 125 -59.13 -40.27 -26.32
C ILE A 125 -59.50 -39.02 -25.46
N LYS A 126 -60.65 -39.04 -24.77
CA LYS A 126 -61.04 -37.97 -23.84
C LYS A 126 -60.19 -37.96 -22.56
N CYS A 127 -59.83 -39.13 -22.06
CA CYS A 127 -59.01 -39.26 -20.85
C CYS A 127 -57.60 -38.69 -21.06
N ASP A 128 -56.97 -38.96 -22.21
CA ASP A 128 -55.62 -38.48 -22.50
C ASP A 128 -55.56 -36.95 -22.71
N HIS A 129 -56.58 -36.36 -23.35
CA HIS A 129 -56.61 -34.91 -23.55
C HIS A 129 -56.86 -34.13 -22.25
N ALA A 130 -57.69 -34.65 -21.34
CA ALA A 130 -57.93 -34.03 -20.03
C ALA A 130 -56.69 -34.13 -19.11
N LEU A 131 -55.95 -35.24 -19.18
CA LEU A 131 -54.72 -35.44 -18.41
C LEU A 131 -53.58 -34.52 -18.88
N ASN A 132 -53.47 -34.31 -20.20
CA ASN A 132 -52.51 -33.39 -20.80
C ASN A 132 -52.83 -31.91 -20.50
N GLN A 133 -54.11 -31.53 -20.43
CA GLN A 133 -54.53 -30.16 -20.08
C GLN A 133 -54.24 -29.83 -18.61
N SER A 134 -54.53 -30.74 -17.69
CA SER A 134 -54.20 -30.58 -16.25
C SER A 134 -52.69 -30.48 -16.01
N THR A 135 -51.89 -31.25 -16.75
CA THR A 135 -50.42 -31.21 -16.65
C THR A 135 -49.87 -29.87 -17.12
N LEU A 136 -50.42 -29.28 -18.19
CA LEU A 136 -50.00 -27.99 -18.70
C LEU A 136 -50.34 -26.84 -17.73
N GLU A 137 -51.53 -26.85 -17.13
CA GLU A 137 -51.93 -25.85 -16.13
C GLU A 137 -51.01 -25.86 -14.91
N LYS A 138 -50.64 -27.05 -14.43
CA LYS A 138 -49.69 -27.20 -13.33
C LYS A 138 -48.32 -26.61 -13.65
N HIS A 139 -47.78 -26.89 -14.84
CA HIS A 139 -46.50 -26.31 -15.28
C HIS A 139 -46.59 -24.79 -15.43
N MET A 140 -47.70 -24.26 -15.92
CA MET A 140 -47.88 -22.81 -16.06
C MET A 140 -47.87 -22.11 -14.70
N ILE A 141 -48.52 -22.69 -13.69
CA ILE A 141 -48.48 -22.17 -12.30
C ILE A 141 -47.04 -22.19 -11.75
N GLU A 142 -46.31 -23.28 -11.97
CA GLU A 142 -44.91 -23.42 -11.54
C GLU A 142 -44.00 -22.41 -12.23
N VAL A 143 -44.15 -22.22 -13.54
CA VAL A 143 -43.41 -21.20 -14.32
C VAL A 143 -43.72 -19.79 -13.82
N MET A 144 -44.99 -19.45 -13.54
CA MET A 144 -45.35 -18.15 -12.98
C MET A 144 -44.76 -17.94 -11.57
N SER A 145 -44.68 -19.00 -10.77
CA SER A 145 -44.04 -18.96 -9.46
C SER A 145 -42.53 -18.71 -9.56
N MET A 146 -41.84 -19.45 -10.43
CA MET A 146 -40.40 -19.24 -10.70
C MET A 146 -40.13 -17.84 -11.24
N GLN A 147 -40.96 -17.34 -12.17
CA GLN A 147 -40.81 -16.00 -12.72
C GLN A 147 -40.90 -14.92 -11.65
N ARG A 148 -41.79 -15.10 -10.65
CA ARG A 148 -41.88 -14.19 -9.51
C ARG A 148 -40.60 -14.22 -8.68
N GLN A 149 -40.11 -15.42 -8.34
CA GLN A 149 -38.86 -15.57 -7.57
C GLN A 149 -37.66 -14.94 -8.29
N ILE A 150 -37.55 -15.13 -9.61
CA ILE A 150 -36.51 -14.50 -10.44
C ILE A 150 -36.62 -12.97 -10.35
N THR A 151 -37.84 -12.43 -10.41
CA THR A 151 -38.08 -10.98 -10.34
C THR A 151 -37.70 -10.41 -8.97
N ASP A 152 -38.04 -11.11 -7.90
CA ASP A 152 -37.69 -10.72 -6.53
C ASP A 152 -36.17 -10.74 -6.31
N LEU A 153 -35.49 -11.78 -6.79
CA LEU A 153 -34.02 -11.89 -6.75
C LEU A 153 -33.33 -10.78 -7.55
N LEU A 154 -33.85 -10.42 -8.73
CA LEU A 154 -33.32 -9.32 -9.53
C LEU A 154 -33.47 -7.97 -8.81
N LEU A 155 -34.58 -7.74 -8.12
CA LEU A 155 -34.80 -6.52 -7.35
C LEU A 155 -33.87 -6.45 -6.14
N GLU A 156 -33.69 -7.56 -5.42
CA GLU A 156 -32.76 -7.64 -4.29
C GLU A 156 -31.30 -7.46 -4.73
N ALA A 157 -30.91 -8.04 -5.87
CA ALA A 157 -29.59 -7.84 -6.44
C ALA A 157 -29.33 -6.36 -6.76
N LYS A 158 -30.31 -5.68 -7.35
CA LYS A 158 -30.22 -4.24 -7.65
C LYS A 158 -30.07 -3.38 -6.39
N ASP A 159 -30.87 -3.65 -5.35
CA ASP A 159 -30.76 -2.93 -4.07
C ASP A 159 -29.39 -3.14 -3.40
N LYS A 160 -28.83 -4.35 -3.50
CA LYS A 160 -27.47 -4.64 -3.02
C LYS A 160 -26.41 -3.90 -3.82
N ASP A 161 -26.54 -3.83 -5.15
CA ASP A 161 -25.62 -3.08 -6.01
C ASP A 161 -25.65 -1.58 -5.69
N ASP A 162 -26.82 -0.99 -5.50
CA ASP A 162 -26.96 0.43 -5.13
C ASP A 162 -26.32 0.72 -3.75
N LYS A 163 -26.52 -0.18 -2.78
CA LYS A 163 -25.84 -0.10 -1.46
C LYS A 163 -24.33 -0.24 -1.57
N MET A 164 -23.85 -1.15 -2.42
CA MET A 164 -22.42 -1.34 -2.66
C MET A 164 -21.79 -0.07 -3.25
N LEU A 165 -22.47 0.56 -4.21
CA LEU A 165 -22.02 1.81 -4.82
C LEU A 165 -21.93 2.94 -3.80
N SER A 166 -22.93 3.06 -2.92
CA SER A 166 -22.94 4.04 -1.83
C SER A 166 -21.77 3.83 -0.85
N LEU A 167 -21.53 2.58 -0.42
CA LEU A 167 -20.40 2.25 0.45
C LEU A 167 -19.05 2.52 -0.22
N GLN A 168 -18.92 2.26 -1.52
CA GLN A 168 -17.69 2.53 -2.26
C GLN A 168 -17.39 4.04 -2.33
N MET A 169 -18.43 4.86 -2.52
CA MET A 169 -18.28 6.33 -2.51
C MET A 169 -17.89 6.85 -1.12
N GLU A 170 -18.51 6.33 -0.05
CA GLU A 170 -18.16 6.70 1.32
C GLU A 170 -16.72 6.28 1.68
N ALA A 171 -16.30 5.09 1.27
CA ALA A 171 -14.93 4.62 1.46
C ALA A 171 -13.91 5.54 0.77
N LYS A 172 -14.20 5.95 -0.46
CA LYS A 172 -13.34 6.88 -1.22
C LYS A 172 -13.24 8.25 -0.55
N ASP A 173 -14.36 8.81 -0.07
CA ASP A 173 -14.35 10.09 0.65
C ASP A 173 -13.53 10.02 1.96
N LYS A 174 -13.61 8.88 2.67
CA LYS A 174 -12.78 8.64 3.86
C LYS A 174 -11.30 8.52 3.52
N ASP A 175 -10.95 7.85 2.42
CA ASP A 175 -9.56 7.74 1.95
C ASP A 175 -8.98 9.11 1.58
N ASP A 176 -9.74 9.94 0.86
CA ASP A 176 -9.33 11.31 0.48
C ASP A 176 -9.11 12.21 1.73
N LYS A 177 -9.99 12.08 2.73
CA LYS A 177 -9.82 12.75 4.04
C LYS A 177 -8.59 12.25 4.80
N MET A 178 -8.34 10.94 4.78
CA MET A 178 -7.16 10.35 5.43
C MET A 178 -5.86 10.86 4.80
N LEU A 179 -5.80 10.92 3.46
CA LEU A 179 -4.66 11.48 2.74
C LEU A 179 -4.42 12.96 3.10
N SER A 180 -5.49 13.75 3.18
CA SER A 180 -5.41 15.16 3.57
C SER A 180 -4.86 15.33 4.99
N LEU A 181 -5.35 14.56 5.95
CA LEU A 181 -4.85 14.57 7.33
C LEU A 181 -3.39 14.12 7.44
N GLN A 182 -2.99 13.12 6.64
CA GLN A 182 -1.61 12.65 6.63
C GLN A 182 -0.63 13.69 6.10
N LEU A 183 -1.04 14.44 5.05
CA LEU A 183 -0.26 15.56 4.53
C LEU A 183 -0.13 16.69 5.56
N GLU A 184 -1.22 17.05 6.23
CA GLU A 184 -1.20 18.08 7.28
C GLU A 184 -0.33 17.68 8.47
N ALA A 185 -0.37 16.41 8.89
CA ALA A 185 0.49 15.90 9.95
C ALA A 185 1.97 16.00 9.57
N LYS A 186 2.32 15.64 8.34
CA LYS A 186 3.70 15.73 7.84
C LYS A 186 4.22 17.18 7.80
N ASP A 187 3.39 18.12 7.32
CA ASP A 187 3.76 19.55 7.32
C ASP A 187 3.97 20.10 8.74
N LYS A 188 3.15 19.66 9.71
CA LYS A 188 3.35 20.02 11.12
C LYS A 188 4.63 19.43 11.71
N ASP A 189 4.97 18.19 11.38
CA ASP A 189 6.21 17.54 11.81
C ASP A 189 7.44 18.26 11.26
N ASP A 190 7.42 18.63 9.96
CA ASP A 190 8.51 19.38 9.32
C ASP A 190 8.70 20.76 9.97
N LYS A 191 7.59 21.46 10.29
CA LYS A 191 7.62 22.73 11.02
C LYS A 191 8.16 22.57 12.45
N MET A 192 7.76 21.52 13.15
CA MET A 192 8.25 21.23 14.50
C MET A 192 9.75 20.97 14.49
N PHE A 193 10.24 20.20 13.51
CA PHE A 193 11.66 19.93 13.34
C PHE A 193 12.46 21.23 13.07
N ALA A 194 11.96 22.10 12.19
CA ALA A 194 12.57 23.39 11.91
C ALA A 194 12.67 24.27 13.17
N LEU A 195 11.60 24.36 13.96
CA LEU A 195 11.59 25.12 15.22
C LEU A 195 12.57 24.55 16.26
N GLN A 196 12.68 23.22 16.34
CA GLN A 196 13.63 22.57 17.26
C GLN A 196 15.08 22.88 16.89
N MET A 197 15.41 22.88 15.59
CA MET A 197 16.73 23.28 15.10
C MET A 197 17.05 24.74 15.38
N GLU A 198 16.07 25.64 15.20
CA GLU A 198 16.23 27.06 15.52
C GLU A 198 16.46 27.30 17.02
N ALA A 199 15.70 26.62 17.88
CA ALA A 199 15.86 26.69 19.33
C ALA A 199 17.26 26.24 19.76
N LYS A 200 17.74 25.10 19.23
CA LYS A 200 19.08 24.60 19.52
C LYS A 200 20.18 25.58 19.09
N ASN A 201 20.06 26.19 17.91
CA ASN A 201 21.03 27.18 17.44
C ASN A 201 21.02 28.44 18.32
N LYS A 202 19.86 28.87 18.81
CA LYS A 202 19.76 29.98 19.77
C LYS A 202 20.40 29.64 21.11
N ASP A 203 20.23 28.41 21.60
CA ASP A 203 20.86 27.94 22.83
C ASP A 203 22.39 27.90 22.71
N ASP A 204 22.91 27.35 21.60
CA ASP A 204 24.36 27.32 21.31
C ASP A 204 24.94 28.75 21.26
N LYS A 205 24.22 29.67 20.61
CA LYS A 205 24.63 31.09 20.56
C LYS A 205 24.59 31.75 21.95
N MET A 206 23.60 31.43 22.78
CA MET A 206 23.51 31.93 24.15
C MET A 206 24.69 31.45 25.00
N LEU A 207 25.04 30.17 24.90
CA LEU A 207 26.21 29.60 25.59
C LEU A 207 27.51 30.30 25.16
N SER A 208 27.68 30.55 23.86
CA SER A 208 28.84 31.29 23.35
C SER A 208 28.93 32.71 23.92
N LEU A 209 27.81 33.44 23.96
CA LEU A 209 27.77 34.80 24.51
C LEU A 209 28.03 34.81 26.02
N GLN A 210 27.53 33.82 26.75
CA GLN A 210 27.76 33.70 28.19
C GLN A 210 29.24 33.42 28.50
N LEU A 211 29.91 32.63 27.66
CA LEU A 211 31.34 32.37 27.77
C LEU A 211 32.16 33.64 27.49
N GLU A 212 31.86 34.36 26.42
CA GLU A 212 32.52 35.64 26.09
C GLU A 212 32.32 36.69 27.21
N ALA A 213 31.12 36.75 27.80
CA ALA A 213 30.85 37.64 28.92
C ALA A 213 31.72 37.29 30.14
N LYS A 214 31.85 36.00 30.48
CA LYS A 214 32.72 35.54 31.58
C LYS A 214 34.19 35.88 31.33
N GLU A 215 34.69 35.66 30.13
CA GLU A 215 36.08 36.00 29.77
C GLU A 215 36.35 37.51 29.94
N LYS A 216 35.40 38.37 29.52
CA LYS A 216 35.50 39.81 29.72
C LYS A 216 35.45 40.21 31.19
N ASP A 217 34.56 39.61 31.98
CA ASP A 217 34.47 39.86 33.42
C ASP A 217 35.77 39.47 34.13
N GLU A 218 36.38 38.33 33.76
CA GLU A 218 37.67 37.89 34.29
C GLU A 218 38.81 38.84 33.90
N ALA A 219 38.82 39.32 32.65
CA ALA A 219 39.78 40.32 32.19
C ALA A 219 39.65 41.65 32.97
N ILE A 220 38.42 42.10 33.24
CA ILE A 220 38.15 43.30 34.04
C ILE A 220 38.61 43.10 35.49
N ALA A 221 38.30 41.95 36.11
CA ALA A 221 38.74 41.62 37.46
C ALA A 221 40.28 41.62 37.56
N ASN A 222 40.97 41.04 36.57
CA ASN A 222 42.44 41.06 36.51
C ASN A 222 43.00 42.48 36.41
N LEU A 223 42.42 43.34 35.57
CA LEU A 223 42.83 44.74 35.46
C LEU A 223 42.59 45.51 36.78
N GLN A 224 41.46 45.28 37.43
CA GLN A 224 41.13 45.88 38.73
C GLN A 224 42.11 45.42 39.81
N ASN A 225 42.48 44.14 39.83
CA ASN A 225 43.45 43.60 40.80
C ASN A 225 44.86 44.18 40.61
N GLN A 226 45.26 44.55 39.39
CA GLN A 226 46.55 45.21 39.12
C GLN A 226 46.56 46.71 39.45
N ALA A 227 45.40 47.36 39.52
CA ALA A 227 45.31 48.81 39.71
C ALA A 227 45.92 49.30 41.04
N PRO A 228 45.69 48.65 42.19
CA PRO A 228 46.33 49.01 43.47
C PRO A 228 47.85 48.93 43.41
N ASP A 229 48.42 47.89 42.82
CA ASP A 229 49.86 47.71 42.72
C ASP A 229 50.50 48.83 41.88
N ARG A 230 49.88 49.15 40.73
CA ARG A 230 50.31 50.28 39.89
C ARG A 230 50.22 51.60 40.66
N LEU A 231 49.13 51.82 41.40
CA LEU A 231 48.96 53.03 42.20
C LEU A 231 50.02 53.14 43.30
N ALA A 232 50.33 52.05 44.00
CA ALA A 232 51.36 52.01 45.03
C ALA A 232 52.76 52.30 44.48
N ILE A 233 53.07 51.84 43.26
CA ILE A 233 54.32 52.18 42.58
C ILE A 233 54.39 53.68 42.28
N LEU A 234 53.33 54.27 41.72
CA LEU A 234 53.29 55.71 41.44
C LEU A 234 53.41 56.54 42.73
N GLN A 235 52.73 56.14 43.80
CA GLN A 235 52.76 56.86 45.07
C GLN A 235 54.17 56.84 45.70
N ARG A 236 54.86 55.69 45.67
CA ARG A 236 56.26 55.58 46.10
C ARG A 236 57.18 56.48 45.28
N HIS A 237 56.98 56.53 43.96
CA HIS A 237 57.80 57.38 43.10
C HIS A 237 57.59 58.88 43.38
N ALA A 238 56.34 59.31 43.55
CA ALA A 238 56.01 60.69 43.91
C ALA A 238 56.61 61.10 45.27
N GLN A 239 56.56 60.21 46.27
CA GLN A 239 57.20 60.45 47.57
C GLN A 239 58.72 60.60 47.47
N ALA A 240 59.38 59.76 46.67
CA ALA A 240 60.83 59.85 46.45
C ALA A 240 61.24 61.20 45.84
N ILE A 241 60.47 61.68 44.85
CA ILE A 241 60.70 63.01 44.24
C ILE A 241 60.52 64.13 45.26
N LEU A 242 59.49 64.06 46.10
CA LEU A 242 59.24 65.06 47.13
C LEU A 242 60.39 65.12 48.14
N ILE A 243 60.83 63.96 48.67
CA ILE A 243 61.96 63.87 49.61
C ILE A 243 63.22 64.48 49.00
N GLN A 244 63.54 64.11 47.76
CA GLN A 244 64.73 64.60 47.07
C GLN A 244 64.72 66.13 46.89
N ASN A 245 63.55 66.74 46.65
CA ASN A 245 63.43 68.19 46.55
C ASN A 245 63.59 68.91 47.90
N PHE A 246 63.14 68.31 49.01
CA PHE A 246 63.30 68.90 50.35
C PHE A 246 64.74 68.81 50.88
N GLU A 247 65.51 67.79 50.48
CA GLU A 247 66.92 67.64 50.87
C GLU A 247 67.88 68.60 50.13
N LEU A 248 67.40 69.27 49.07
CA LEU A 248 68.17 70.20 48.25
C LEU A 248 68.06 71.69 48.67
N HIS A 249 67.31 71.99 49.73
CA HIS A 249 67.10 73.34 50.30
C HIS A 249 67.54 73.42 51.75
#